data_AF-I1CUZ5-F1
#
_entry.id   AF-I1CUZ5-F1
#
_cell.length_a   1.000
_cell.length_b   1.000
_cell.length_c   1.000
_cell.angle_alpha   90.00
_cell.angle_beta   90.00
_cell.angle_gamma   90.00
#
_symmetry.space_group_name_H-M   'P 1'
#
loop_
_entity.id
_entity.type
_entity.pdbx_description
1 polymer ?
#
loop_
_entity_poly.entity_id
_entity_poly.type
_entity_poly.pdbx_seq_one_letter_code
_entity_poly.pdbx_strand_id
1 'polypeptide(L)'
;MADLYSIIVLMEHLEKAFIRDSITAEEYTPQCANLIAKYKTTLNFLSDSVIDLESFMNDYKLSCPAAVSRFKIGVPATYEHAIGDNKNDVGKSAKYIAESVLHFITLMDTLRLNRYAVDELHPILADLIQSLNNVPGLPADFEGRQKDYA
;
A
#
# COMPACT_ATOMS: atom_id res chain seq x y z
N MET A 1 -21.27 -2.24 -11.87
CA MET A 1 -21.72 -0.85 -11.54
C MET A 1 -22.35 -0.73 -10.16
N ALA A 2 -23.34 -1.55 -9.80
CA ALA A 2 -23.98 -1.48 -8.47
C ALA A 2 -22.99 -1.71 -7.30
N ASP A 3 -22.03 -2.62 -7.48
CA ASP A 3 -20.99 -2.86 -6.47
C ASP A 3 -20.08 -1.64 -6.29
N LEU A 4 -19.65 -1.02 -7.40
CA LEU A 4 -18.82 0.19 -7.37
C LEU A 4 -19.57 1.34 -6.67
N TYR A 5 -20.83 1.54 -7.02
CA TYR A 5 -21.72 2.51 -6.36
C TYR A 5 -21.79 2.26 -4.85
N SER A 6 -22.04 1.02 -4.45
CA SER A 6 -22.16 0.65 -3.04
C SER A 6 -20.86 0.85 -2.27
N ILE A 7 -19.71 0.51 -2.88
CA ILE A 7 -18.38 0.72 -2.31
C ILE A 7 -18.11 2.22 -2.08
N ILE A 8 -18.42 3.08 -3.05
CA ILE A 8 -18.22 4.53 -2.94
C ILE A 8 -19.07 5.11 -1.81
N VAL A 9 -20.36 4.77 -1.77
CA VAL A 9 -21.27 5.25 -0.73
C VAL A 9 -20.85 4.73 0.65
N LEU A 10 -20.43 3.47 0.76
CA LEU A 10 -19.98 2.91 2.04
C LEU A 10 -18.71 3.62 2.53
N MET A 11 -17.75 3.89 1.64
CA MET A 11 -16.53 4.63 1.97
C MET A 11 -16.85 6.04 2.49
N GLU A 12 -17.79 6.75 1.86
CA GLU A 12 -18.22 8.07 2.31
C GLU A 12 -18.79 8.05 3.73
N HIS A 13 -19.59 7.04 4.05
CA HIS A 13 -20.15 6.87 5.40
C HIS A 13 -19.07 6.48 6.41
N LEU A 14 -18.13 5.62 6.03
CA LEU A 14 -17.03 5.19 6.87
C LEU A 14 -16.12 6.39 7.24
N GLU A 15 -15.72 7.20 6.27
CA GLU A 15 -14.92 8.41 6.52
C GLU A 15 -15.65 9.38 7.43
N LYS A 16 -16.94 9.65 7.17
CA LYS A 16 -17.74 10.55 8.02
C LYS A 16 -17.92 10.02 9.44
N ALA A 17 -18.09 8.72 9.61
CA ALA A 17 -18.20 8.12 10.94
C ALA A 17 -16.90 8.26 11.73
N PHE A 18 -15.75 8.07 11.06
CA PHE A 18 -14.44 8.26 11.68
C PHE A 18 -14.17 9.73 12.04
N ILE A 19 -14.44 10.68 11.13
CA ILE A 19 -14.29 12.13 11.37
C ILE A 19 -15.17 12.62 12.52
N ARG A 20 -16.31 11.96 12.76
CA ARG A 20 -17.26 12.27 13.84
C ARG A 20 -16.98 11.48 15.13
N ASP A 21 -15.82 10.83 15.24
CA ASP A 21 -15.43 9.98 16.37
C ASP A 21 -16.48 8.92 16.74
N SER A 22 -17.27 8.47 15.76
CA SER A 22 -18.34 7.48 15.97
C SER A 22 -17.83 6.04 15.91
N ILE A 23 -16.62 5.85 15.39
CA ILE A 23 -15.90 4.57 15.31
C ILE A 23 -14.44 4.78 15.69
N THR A 24 -13.80 3.77 16.26
CA THR A 24 -12.40 3.84 16.66
C THR A 24 -11.45 3.64 15.49
N ALA A 25 -10.18 4.04 15.65
CA ALA A 25 -9.13 3.80 14.65
C ALA A 25 -8.91 2.30 14.36
N GLU A 26 -9.09 1.44 15.37
CA GLU A 26 -8.95 -0.02 15.26
C GLU A 26 -10.07 -0.64 14.41
N GLU A 27 -11.29 -0.09 14.48
CA GLU A 27 -12.42 -0.53 13.65
C GLU A 27 -12.37 0.04 12.24
N TYR A 28 -12.00 1.33 12.12
CA TYR A 28 -11.94 2.05 10.85
C TYR A 28 -10.87 1.48 9.90
N THR A 29 -9.63 1.31 10.40
CA THR A 29 -8.47 0.98 9.57
C THR A 29 -8.66 -0.30 8.71
N PRO A 30 -9.04 -1.46 9.29
CA PRO A 30 -9.22 -2.68 8.49
C PRO A 30 -10.40 -2.57 7.52
N GLN A 31 -11.47 -1.87 7.88
CA GLN A 31 -12.62 -1.69 6.99
C GLN A 31 -12.28 -0.77 5.81
N CYS A 32 -11.57 0.33 6.07
CA CYS A 32 -11.12 1.25 5.02
C CYS A 32 -10.16 0.55 4.06
N ALA A 33 -9.17 -0.18 4.57
CA ALA A 33 -8.24 -0.96 3.75
C ALA A 33 -8.97 -2.00 2.88
N ASN A 34 -9.97 -2.70 3.44
CA ASN A 34 -10.79 -3.65 2.71
C ASN A 34 -11.59 -2.99 1.58
N LEU A 35 -12.18 -1.81 1.83
CA LEU A 35 -12.92 -1.06 0.82
C LEU A 35 -12.04 -0.56 -0.31
N ILE A 36 -10.83 -0.09 0.00
CA ILE A 36 -9.86 0.32 -1.02
C ILE A 36 -9.47 -0.87 -1.90
N ALA A 37 -9.22 -2.04 -1.31
CA ALA A 37 -8.91 -3.25 -2.05
C ALA A 37 -10.07 -3.67 -2.96
N LYS A 38 -11.30 -3.67 -2.43
CA LYS A 38 -12.52 -3.97 -3.21
C LYS A 38 -12.70 -2.97 -4.35
N TYR A 39 -12.55 -1.68 -4.09
CA TYR A 39 -12.62 -0.62 -5.09
C TYR A 39 -11.66 -0.88 -6.26
N LYS A 40 -10.37 -1.14 -5.97
CA LYS A 40 -9.36 -1.41 -7.00
C LYS A 40 -9.71 -2.65 -7.83
N THR A 41 -10.14 -3.73 -7.19
CA THR A 41 -10.56 -4.96 -7.89
C THR A 41 -11.79 -4.72 -8.77
N THR A 42 -12.78 -4.00 -8.25
CA THR A 42 -14.00 -3.67 -8.99
C THR A 42 -13.73 -2.74 -10.16
N LEU A 43 -12.80 -1.77 -10.01
CA LEU A 43 -12.38 -0.88 -11.10
C LEU A 43 -11.67 -1.66 -12.21
N ASN A 44 -10.77 -2.58 -11.85
CA ASN A 44 -10.10 -3.45 -12.83
C ASN A 44 -11.10 -4.29 -13.64
N PHE A 45 -12.13 -4.84 -12.97
CA PHE A 45 -13.19 -5.61 -13.63
C PHE A 45 -14.10 -4.75 -14.54
N LEU A 46 -14.26 -3.47 -14.22
CA LEU A 46 -15.12 -2.53 -14.94
C LEU A 46 -14.32 -1.61 -15.88
N SER A 47 -13.06 -1.91 -16.15
CA SER A 47 -12.15 -1.05 -16.93
C SER A 47 -12.65 -0.78 -18.35
N ASP A 48 -13.41 -1.70 -18.95
CA ASP A 48 -14.06 -1.52 -20.26
C ASP A 48 -15.26 -0.56 -20.24
N SER A 49 -15.84 -0.27 -19.07
CA SER A 49 -17.10 0.47 -18.92
C SER A 49 -17.00 1.71 -18.03
N VAL A 50 -15.97 1.81 -17.18
CA VAL A 50 -15.69 2.97 -16.31
C VAL A 50 -14.27 3.44 -16.60
N ILE A 51 -14.17 4.58 -17.27
CA ILE A 51 -12.88 5.20 -17.63
C ILE A 51 -12.29 5.91 -16.42
N ASP A 52 -13.12 6.60 -15.63
CA ASP A 52 -12.67 7.35 -14.47
C ASP A 52 -13.76 7.45 -13.38
N LEU A 53 -13.30 7.54 -12.12
CA LEU A 53 -14.16 7.64 -10.94
C LEU A 53 -15.04 8.89 -10.97
N GLU A 54 -14.49 10.04 -11.38
CA GLU A 54 -15.23 11.30 -11.40
C GLU A 54 -16.36 11.27 -12.42
N SER A 55 -16.12 10.64 -13.57
CA SER A 55 -17.15 10.43 -14.60
C SER A 55 -18.28 9.55 -14.08
N PHE A 56 -17.96 8.42 -13.43
CA PHE A 56 -18.96 7.55 -12.81
C PHE A 56 -19.78 8.29 -11.74
N MET A 57 -19.14 9.09 -10.91
CA MET A 57 -19.84 9.84 -9.87
C MET A 57 -20.77 10.92 -10.46
N ASN A 58 -20.38 11.56 -11.56
CA ASN A 58 -21.22 12.52 -12.25
C ASN A 58 -22.44 11.85 -12.89
N ASP A 59 -22.24 10.70 -13.55
CA ASP A 59 -23.32 9.94 -14.21
C ASP A 59 -24.39 9.47 -13.23
N TYR A 60 -23.96 9.01 -12.04
CA TYR A 60 -24.85 8.54 -10.98
C TYR A 60 -25.22 9.63 -9.95
N LYS A 61 -24.81 10.90 -10.18
CA LYS A 61 -25.06 12.05 -9.30
C LYS A 61 -24.65 11.82 -7.84
N LEU A 62 -23.52 11.14 -7.64
CA LEU A 62 -22.95 10.84 -6.33
C LEU A 62 -22.13 12.03 -5.81
N SER A 63 -22.56 12.60 -4.68
CA SER A 63 -21.79 13.60 -3.94
C SER A 63 -21.06 12.95 -2.77
N CYS A 64 -19.91 12.33 -3.04
CA CYS A 64 -19.08 11.63 -2.05
C CYS A 64 -17.63 12.15 -2.02
N PRO A 65 -17.40 13.41 -1.60
CA PRO A 65 -16.07 14.03 -1.65
C PRO A 65 -15.05 13.35 -0.73
N ALA A 66 -15.48 12.81 0.42
CA ALA A 66 -14.56 12.13 1.34
C ALA A 66 -14.09 10.80 0.75
N ALA A 67 -15.01 10.04 0.14
CA ALA A 67 -14.68 8.81 -0.57
C ALA A 67 -13.68 9.05 -1.72
N VAL A 68 -13.91 10.08 -2.55
CA VAL A 68 -13.01 10.43 -3.66
C VAL A 68 -11.61 10.72 -3.15
N SER A 69 -11.49 11.55 -2.11
CA SER A 69 -10.19 11.87 -1.51
C SER A 69 -9.50 10.60 -1.02
N ARG A 70 -10.21 9.75 -0.27
CA ARG A 70 -9.67 8.49 0.25
C ARG A 70 -9.22 7.53 -0.85
N PHE A 71 -9.99 7.39 -1.94
CA PHE A 71 -9.60 6.52 -3.05
C PHE A 71 -8.41 7.06 -3.84
N LYS A 72 -8.27 8.38 -3.98
CA LYS A 72 -7.09 9.02 -4.59
C LYS A 72 -5.83 8.81 -3.76
N ILE A 73 -5.93 8.93 -2.43
CA ILE A 73 -4.82 8.69 -1.49
C ILE A 73 -4.46 7.20 -1.45
N GLY A 74 -5.47 6.32 -1.45
CA GLY A 74 -5.27 4.87 -1.55
C GLY A 74 -4.82 4.18 -0.26
N VAL A 75 -4.78 4.90 0.87
CA VAL A 75 -4.53 4.36 2.22
C VAL A 75 -5.47 4.98 3.26
N PRO A 76 -5.83 4.27 4.36
CA PRO A 76 -6.63 4.81 5.45
C PRO A 76 -6.05 6.09 6.08
N ALA A 77 -6.92 6.93 6.65
CA ALA A 77 -6.54 8.20 7.30
C ALA A 77 -5.50 8.01 8.42
N THR A 78 -5.59 6.89 9.14
CA THR A 78 -4.69 6.50 10.24
C THR A 78 -3.26 6.22 9.78
N TYR A 79 -3.06 5.88 8.49
CA TYR A 79 -1.74 5.72 7.89
C TYR A 79 -1.24 7.01 7.24
N GLU A 80 -2.15 7.82 6.71
CA GLU A 80 -1.83 9.13 6.11
C GLU A 80 -1.39 10.16 7.17
N HIS A 81 -2.11 10.22 8.29
CA HIS A 81 -1.83 11.12 9.42
C HIS A 81 -1.41 10.25 10.59
N ALA A 82 -0.15 9.85 10.67
CA ALA A 82 0.38 8.99 11.72
C ALA A 82 0.12 9.55 13.15
N ILE A 83 -1.09 9.34 13.64
CA ILE A 83 -1.61 9.62 14.98
C ILE A 83 -2.41 8.35 15.31
N GLY A 84 -1.74 7.34 15.87
CA GLY A 84 -2.41 6.17 16.45
C GLY A 84 -1.82 4.80 16.11
N ASP A 85 -0.83 4.39 16.92
CA ASP A 85 -0.73 3.07 17.56
C ASP A 85 -0.97 1.76 16.75
N ASN A 86 -0.57 1.70 15.47
CA ASN A 86 -0.44 0.40 14.79
C ASN A 86 0.96 -0.21 15.00
N LYS A 87 1.32 -0.51 16.27
CA LYS A 87 2.65 -1.06 16.64
C LYS A 87 3.00 -2.36 15.91
N ASN A 88 2.00 -3.15 15.49
CA ASN A 88 2.24 -4.41 14.78
C ASN A 88 2.54 -4.23 13.28
N ASP A 89 1.94 -3.25 12.61
CA ASP A 89 2.16 -3.02 11.18
C ASP A 89 3.32 -2.05 10.93
N VAL A 90 3.44 -1.00 11.77
CA VAL A 90 4.65 -0.17 11.83
C VAL A 90 5.84 -0.98 12.31
N GLY A 91 5.66 -1.92 13.25
CA GLY A 91 6.72 -2.82 13.71
C GLY A 91 7.19 -3.77 12.60
N LYS A 92 6.27 -4.30 11.77
CA LYS A 92 6.63 -5.10 10.60
C LYS A 92 7.28 -4.25 9.50
N SER A 93 6.74 -3.07 9.22
CA SER A 93 7.32 -2.12 8.25
C SER A 93 8.73 -1.69 8.67
N ALA A 94 8.91 -1.23 9.90
CA ALA A 94 10.20 -0.86 10.48
C ALA A 94 11.17 -2.04 10.51
N LYS A 95 10.67 -3.25 10.80
CA LYS A 95 11.47 -4.48 10.70
C LYS A 95 11.95 -4.73 9.27
N TYR A 96 11.08 -4.71 8.27
CA TYR A 96 11.47 -4.93 6.88
C TYR A 96 12.40 -3.84 6.34
N ILE A 97 12.19 -2.60 6.75
CA ILE A 97 13.09 -1.48 6.45
C ILE A 97 14.46 -1.73 7.09
N ALA A 98 14.51 -2.09 8.37
CA ALA A 98 15.75 -2.37 9.08
C ALA A 98 16.51 -3.57 8.49
N GLU A 99 15.81 -4.64 8.13
CA GLU A 99 16.38 -5.82 7.45
C GLU A 99 16.95 -5.44 6.09
N SER A 100 16.22 -4.65 5.28
CA SER A 100 16.70 -4.19 3.98
C SER A 100 17.97 -3.34 4.09
N VAL A 101 17.99 -2.40 5.06
CA VAL A 101 19.17 -1.56 5.33
C VAL A 101 20.36 -2.41 5.78
N LEU A 102 20.13 -3.40 6.66
CA LEU A 102 21.16 -4.32 7.13
C LEU A 102 21.78 -5.13 5.98
N HIS A 103 20.97 -5.76 5.13
CA HIS A 103 21.48 -6.54 3.99
C HIS A 103 22.21 -5.65 2.99
N PHE A 104 21.74 -4.42 2.79
CA PHE A 104 22.41 -3.46 1.91
C PHE A 104 23.79 -3.05 2.44
N ILE A 105 23.90 -2.72 3.73
CA ILE A 105 25.19 -2.40 4.38
C ILE A 105 26.11 -3.61 4.30
N THR A 106 25.60 -4.81 4.57
CA THR A 106 26.38 -6.05 4.51
C THR A 106 26.93 -6.31 3.11
N LEU A 107 26.11 -6.11 2.07
CA LEU A 107 26.54 -6.21 0.68
C LEU A 107 27.63 -5.18 0.35
N MET A 108 27.42 -3.92 0.72
CA MET A 108 28.38 -2.84 0.51
C MET A 108 29.72 -3.09 1.20
N ASP A 109 29.71 -3.56 2.46
CA ASP A 109 30.92 -3.88 3.20
C ASP A 109 31.66 -5.07 2.59
N THR A 110 30.92 -6.09 2.12
CA THR A 110 31.49 -7.25 1.40
C THR A 110 32.24 -6.79 0.14
N LEU A 111 31.62 -5.89 -0.64
CA LEU A 111 32.24 -5.30 -1.83
C LEU A 111 33.47 -4.42 -1.49
N ARG A 112 33.41 -3.66 -0.39
CA ARG A 112 34.53 -2.83 0.10
C ARG A 112 35.70 -3.65 0.63
N LEU A 113 35.45 -4.86 1.09
CA LEU A 113 36.47 -5.83 1.52
C LEU A 113 37.05 -6.65 0.35
N ASN A 114 36.75 -6.27 -0.90
CA ASN A 114 37.16 -6.97 -2.12
C ASN A 114 36.72 -8.44 -2.19
N ARG A 115 35.59 -8.79 -1.55
CA ARG A 115 35.00 -10.12 -1.63
C ARG A 115 34.00 -10.17 -2.79
N TYR A 116 34.44 -10.74 -3.90
CA TYR A 116 33.67 -10.80 -5.15
C TYR A 116 33.26 -12.22 -5.55
N ALA A 117 33.46 -13.18 -4.65
CA ALA A 117 33.09 -14.57 -4.91
C ALA A 117 31.56 -14.68 -5.03
N VAL A 118 31.10 -15.34 -6.09
CA VAL A 118 29.67 -15.41 -6.42
C VAL A 118 28.87 -16.13 -5.33
N ASP A 119 29.45 -17.18 -4.74
CA ASP A 119 28.89 -17.92 -3.62
C ASP A 119 28.76 -17.08 -2.33
N GLU A 120 29.54 -16.01 -2.20
CA GLU A 120 29.46 -15.07 -1.07
C GLU A 120 28.46 -13.93 -1.34
N LEU A 121 28.40 -13.41 -2.57
CA LEU A 121 27.51 -12.30 -2.93
C LEU A 121 26.06 -12.74 -3.16
N HIS A 122 25.86 -13.89 -3.79
CA HIS A 122 24.53 -14.40 -4.15
C HIS A 122 23.57 -14.53 -2.96
N PRO A 123 23.94 -15.15 -1.81
CA PRO A 123 23.04 -15.23 -0.66
C PRO A 123 22.68 -13.85 -0.09
N ILE A 124 23.65 -12.95 0.02
CA ILE A 124 23.43 -11.58 0.55
C ILE A 124 22.48 -10.79 -0.36
N LEU A 125 22.66 -10.90 -1.69
CA LEU A 125 21.81 -10.26 -2.68
C LEU A 125 20.39 -10.84 -2.66
N ALA A 126 20.24 -12.17 -2.53
CA ALA A 126 18.94 -12.81 -2.42
C ALA A 126 18.16 -12.34 -1.19
N ASP A 127 18.82 -12.23 -0.03
CA ASP A 127 18.23 -11.74 1.22
C ASP A 127 17.85 -10.25 1.13
N LEU A 128 18.67 -9.44 0.45
CA LEU A 128 18.36 -8.03 0.17
C LEU A 128 17.12 -7.90 -0.72
N ILE A 129 17.05 -8.63 -1.82
CA ILE A 129 15.89 -8.60 -2.73
C ILE A 129 14.63 -9.07 -2.01
N GLN A 130 14.72 -10.14 -1.21
CA GLN A 130 13.59 -10.65 -0.45
C GLN A 130 13.09 -9.64 0.58
N SER A 131 13.99 -8.98 1.31
CA SER A 131 13.61 -7.95 2.29
C SER A 131 12.99 -6.72 1.62
N LEU A 132 13.52 -6.25 0.48
CA LEU A 132 12.96 -5.14 -0.31
C LEU A 132 11.55 -5.42 -0.86
N ASN A 133 11.24 -6.67 -1.21
CA ASN A 133 9.90 -7.06 -1.66
C ASN A 133 8.84 -6.91 -0.56
N ASN A 134 9.24 -6.95 0.72
CA ASN A 134 8.33 -6.86 1.85
C ASN A 134 8.20 -5.44 2.41
N VAL A 135 8.97 -4.46 1.91
CA VAL A 135 8.89 -3.07 2.40
C VAL A 135 7.62 -2.39 1.86
N PRO A 136 6.69 -1.98 2.74
CA PRO A 136 5.50 -1.26 2.34
C PRO A 136 5.89 0.16 1.88
N GLY A 137 5.33 0.60 0.75
CA GLY A 137 5.58 1.94 0.18
C GLY A 137 6.48 1.95 -1.06
N LEU A 138 7.17 0.86 -1.38
CA LEU A 138 7.87 0.75 -2.66
C LEU A 138 6.87 0.41 -3.79
N PRO A 139 6.86 1.19 -4.89
CA PRO A 139 5.92 1.00 -5.98
C PRO A 139 6.20 -0.33 -6.71
N ALA A 140 5.15 -0.89 -7.34
CA ALA A 140 5.20 -2.24 -7.94
C ALA A 140 6.24 -2.37 -9.06
N ASP A 141 6.63 -1.24 -9.66
CA ASP A 141 7.58 -1.08 -10.76
C ASP A 141 9.01 -0.70 -10.30
N PHE A 142 9.32 -0.77 -9.01
CA PHE A 142 10.66 -0.44 -8.52
C PHE A 142 11.72 -1.32 -9.20
N GLU A 143 12.63 -0.70 -9.98
CA GLU A 143 13.66 -1.39 -10.75
C GLU A 143 14.51 -2.34 -9.89
N GLY A 144 14.81 -1.96 -8.64
CA GLY A 144 15.55 -2.81 -7.70
C GLY A 144 14.80 -4.07 -7.22
N ARG A 145 13.55 -4.30 -7.64
CA ARG A 145 12.82 -5.56 -7.45
C ARG A 145 12.97 -6.53 -8.62
N GLN A 146 13.47 -6.08 -9.78
CA GLN A 146 13.66 -6.97 -10.91
C GLN A 146 14.79 -7.94 -10.61
N LYS A 147 14.47 -9.24 -10.68
CA LYS A 147 15.47 -10.31 -10.68
C LYS A 147 16.11 -10.32 -12.05
N ASP A 148 17.19 -9.57 -12.23
CA ASP A 148 18.05 -9.73 -13.38
C ASP A 148 18.78 -11.08 -13.25
N TYR A 149 18.22 -12.11 -13.89
CA TYR A 149 18.98 -13.29 -14.27
C TYR A 149 19.77 -12.91 -15.53
N ALA A 150 21.01 -12.50 -15.33
CA ALA A 150 22.03 -12.40 -16.37
C ALA A 150 23.20 -13.32 -16.00
#